data_AF-J5SD35-F1
#
_entry.id   AF-J5SD35-F1
#
_cell.length_a   1.000
_cell.length_b   1.000
_cell.length_c   1.000
_cell.angle_alpha   90.00
_cell.angle_beta   90.00
_cell.angle_gamma   90.00
#
_symmetry.space_group_name_H-M   'P 1'
#
loop_
_entity.id
_entity.type
_entity.pdbx_description
1 polymer ?
#
loop_
_entity_poly.entity_id
_entity_poly.type
_entity_poly.pdbx_seq_one_letter_code
_entity_poly.pdbx_strand_id
1 'polypeptide(L)'
;MGFSPSDMVAMVACGHTLGGVHSANNPALTSQGYHHFDDTFAHFDNHVAVAHFNHGSPNPMGQQWDAANPGSSSDTRVFSVDGNVTIGRMAQSDAAFHHECVDAFSKMWNDAVPSSVTLKGPMQPLKVATSFRSYLRNGVISFNLGNARLYDMEGQWSSFEVGYYNRDGSVGTDNSILQVGELVTFDVGVPLETKAFNFLRPSIDPATGLGGLFVNVQMKDGSAAPIEADSFQPFQDTVLVDYGNLYTCKYKGDASKVGLNMTAVVLAPYDASDKVEFFLRTSSGDQLVRAAYRGPRDDYYNLYNLFIEDIDAIGLTDFTVQLTRSDGTVIRDTHGDGTLYSTSVGTCGAGEIFPSNPVPSGTIARRRQLNPIREAPEPCPRGWLMCNDRCTNTASDLEHCGGCAGFGGIDCTTVSDGTIACIQGKCVVTDESY
;
A
#
# COMPACT_ATOMS: atom_id res chain seq x y z
N MET A 1 20.07 -17.48 -13.99
CA MET A 1 19.96 -16.65 -12.76
C MET A 1 21.17 -16.82 -11.82
N GLY A 2 22.22 -17.60 -12.15
CA GLY A 2 23.42 -17.69 -11.32
C GLY A 2 23.30 -18.54 -10.05
N PHE A 3 22.09 -19.00 -9.70
CA PHE A 3 21.85 -19.85 -8.53
C PHE A 3 22.25 -21.31 -8.74
N SER A 4 22.93 -21.87 -7.75
CA SER A 4 23.23 -23.31 -7.66
C SER A 4 22.01 -24.12 -7.17
N PRO A 5 22.03 -25.46 -7.28
CA PRO A 5 20.96 -26.30 -6.74
C PRO A 5 20.70 -26.09 -5.24
N SER A 6 21.74 -25.87 -4.42
CA SER A 6 21.58 -25.55 -3.00
C SER A 6 20.91 -24.19 -2.80
N ASP A 7 21.24 -23.19 -3.63
CA ASP A 7 20.58 -21.89 -3.54
C ASP A 7 19.10 -21.99 -3.93
N MET A 8 18.76 -22.82 -4.90
CA MET A 8 17.36 -23.09 -5.26
C MET A 8 16.59 -23.71 -4.10
N VAL A 9 17.18 -24.69 -3.39
CA VAL A 9 16.59 -25.28 -2.19
C VAL A 9 16.34 -24.20 -1.12
N ALA A 10 17.37 -23.41 -0.82
CA ALA A 10 17.29 -22.35 0.18
C ALA A 10 16.22 -21.31 -0.20
N MET A 11 16.25 -20.78 -1.42
CA MET A 11 15.27 -19.78 -1.89
C MET A 11 13.82 -20.27 -1.76
N VAL A 12 13.54 -21.51 -2.16
CA VAL A 12 12.18 -22.07 -2.09
C VAL A 12 11.77 -22.31 -0.64
N ALA A 13 12.63 -22.92 0.18
CA ALA A 13 12.31 -23.16 1.59
C ALA A 13 12.12 -21.85 2.38
N CYS A 14 13.01 -20.87 2.17
CA CYS A 14 12.90 -19.55 2.81
C CYS A 14 11.66 -18.78 2.35
N GLY A 15 11.25 -18.90 1.09
CA GLY A 15 9.99 -18.31 0.63
C GLY A 15 8.76 -19.03 1.19
N HIS A 16 8.80 -20.36 1.22
CA HIS A 16 7.64 -21.20 1.56
C HIS A 16 7.53 -21.57 3.05
N THR A 17 8.36 -21.04 3.95
CA THR A 17 7.99 -21.02 5.38
C THR A 17 6.86 -20.02 5.66
N LEU A 18 6.67 -19.04 4.76
CA LEU A 18 5.59 -18.07 4.87
C LEU A 18 4.43 -18.42 3.93
N GLY A 19 3.25 -18.44 4.50
CA GLY A 19 1.98 -18.42 3.80
C GLY A 19 1.54 -19.75 3.18
N GLY A 20 1.03 -19.67 1.94
CA GLY A 20 0.40 -20.80 1.28
C GLY A 20 -0.21 -20.45 -0.08
N VAL A 21 -0.96 -21.39 -0.64
CA VAL A 21 -1.65 -21.22 -1.93
C VAL A 21 -3.16 -21.12 -1.75
N HIS A 22 -3.81 -20.24 -2.52
CA HIS A 22 -5.26 -20.14 -2.60
C HIS A 22 -5.82 -21.01 -3.72
N SER A 23 -6.89 -21.79 -3.45
CA SER A 23 -7.55 -22.60 -4.48
C SER A 23 -8.17 -21.78 -5.62
N ALA A 24 -8.53 -20.52 -5.37
CA ALA A 24 -9.03 -19.61 -6.41
C ALA A 24 -8.00 -19.36 -7.53
N ASN A 25 -6.71 -19.41 -7.20
CA ASN A 25 -5.61 -19.21 -8.14
C ASN A 25 -4.92 -20.53 -8.52
N ASN A 26 -4.93 -21.52 -7.62
CA ASN A 26 -4.24 -22.80 -7.77
C ASN A 26 -5.19 -24.00 -7.59
N PRO A 27 -6.30 -24.09 -8.35
CA PRO A 27 -7.32 -25.12 -8.14
C PRO A 27 -6.83 -26.54 -8.45
N ALA A 28 -5.74 -26.68 -9.21
CA ALA A 28 -5.10 -27.97 -9.49
C ALA A 28 -4.23 -28.49 -8.32
N LEU A 29 -3.82 -27.61 -7.40
CA LEU A 29 -2.97 -27.97 -6.26
C LEU A 29 -3.78 -28.19 -4.97
N THR A 30 -4.87 -27.46 -4.78
CA THR A 30 -5.65 -27.55 -3.55
C THR A 30 -7.12 -27.19 -3.76
N SER A 31 -8.00 -27.83 -2.99
CA SER A 31 -9.41 -27.46 -2.84
C SER A 31 -9.65 -26.56 -1.62
N GLN A 32 -8.67 -26.36 -0.74
CA GLN A 32 -8.79 -25.48 0.42
C GLN A 32 -8.70 -24.02 -0.02
N GLY A 33 -9.53 -23.14 0.56
CA GLY A 33 -9.52 -21.71 0.23
C GLY A 33 -8.15 -21.05 0.42
N TYR A 34 -7.39 -21.53 1.40
CA TYR A 34 -6.00 -21.19 1.64
C TYR A 34 -5.30 -22.42 2.25
N HIS A 35 -4.29 -22.96 1.57
CA HIS A 35 -3.56 -24.17 1.98
C HIS A 35 -2.11 -23.82 2.26
N HIS A 36 -1.70 -23.94 3.52
CA HIS A 36 -0.41 -23.49 4.00
C HIS A 36 0.74 -24.39 3.56
N PHE A 37 1.94 -23.83 3.50
CA PHE A 37 3.15 -24.59 3.20
C PHE A 37 3.73 -25.31 4.42
N ASP A 38 3.52 -24.79 5.63
CA ASP A 38 3.83 -25.47 6.89
C ASP A 38 2.76 -25.19 7.96
N ASP A 39 3.00 -25.64 9.19
CA ASP A 39 2.11 -25.48 10.33
C ASP A 39 2.27 -24.14 11.06
N THR A 40 3.29 -23.34 10.72
CA THR A 40 3.63 -22.05 11.31
C THR A 40 3.65 -20.92 10.28
N PHE A 41 2.81 -20.99 9.25
CA PHE A 41 2.74 -20.11 8.06
C PHE A 41 2.85 -18.58 8.21
N ALA A 42 2.77 -18.03 9.41
CA ALA A 42 2.96 -16.61 9.70
C ALA A 42 4.29 -16.29 10.41
N HIS A 43 5.14 -17.30 10.61
CA HIS A 43 6.43 -17.24 11.27
C HIS A 43 7.53 -17.62 10.28
N PHE A 44 8.65 -16.89 10.33
CA PHE A 44 9.80 -17.18 9.50
C PHE A 44 10.74 -18.10 10.27
N ASP A 45 10.51 -19.41 10.18
CA ASP A 45 11.19 -20.43 10.98
C ASP A 45 11.53 -21.66 10.14
N ASN A 46 12.11 -22.70 10.74
CA ASN A 46 12.56 -23.86 10.00
C ASN A 46 11.49 -24.96 9.79
N HIS A 47 10.21 -24.71 10.09
CA HIS A 47 9.18 -25.73 10.09
C HIS A 47 8.95 -26.36 8.71
N VAL A 48 8.99 -25.57 7.63
CA VAL A 48 8.93 -26.13 6.25
C VAL A 48 10.03 -27.17 5.98
N ALA A 49 11.25 -26.95 6.51
CA ALA A 49 12.37 -27.87 6.36
C ALA A 49 12.22 -29.11 7.26
N VAL A 50 11.78 -28.92 8.51
CA VAL A 50 11.51 -30.02 9.45
C VAL A 50 10.38 -30.91 8.94
N ALA A 51 9.31 -30.31 8.41
CA ALA A 51 8.12 -31.00 7.94
C ALA A 51 8.40 -31.85 6.68
N HIS A 52 9.36 -31.45 5.84
CA HIS A 52 9.81 -32.24 4.70
C HIS A 52 10.30 -33.64 5.11
N PHE A 53 11.06 -33.75 6.21
CA PHE A 53 11.58 -35.04 6.70
C PHE A 53 10.57 -35.84 7.52
N ASN A 54 9.67 -35.16 8.22
CA ASN A 54 8.70 -35.82 9.09
C ASN A 54 7.47 -36.38 8.35
N HIS A 55 7.40 -36.22 7.02
CA HIS A 55 6.27 -36.65 6.16
C HIS A 55 4.89 -36.19 6.65
N GLY A 56 4.84 -35.11 7.43
CA GLY A 56 3.64 -34.55 8.05
C GLY A 56 3.28 -33.16 7.53
N SER A 57 3.94 -32.69 6.46
CA SER A 57 3.78 -31.32 5.99
C SER A 57 2.39 -31.06 5.39
N PRO A 58 1.71 -29.96 5.76
CA PRO A 58 0.51 -29.50 5.07
C PRO A 58 0.81 -28.99 3.65
N ASN A 59 2.08 -28.93 3.23
CA ASN A 59 2.48 -28.36 1.95
C ASN A 59 1.81 -29.07 0.75
N PRO A 60 0.92 -28.40 -0.01
CA PRO A 60 0.31 -28.99 -1.21
C PRO A 60 1.29 -29.28 -2.35
N MET A 61 2.50 -28.71 -2.29
CA MET A 61 3.60 -28.90 -3.24
C MET A 61 4.70 -29.83 -2.71
N GLY A 62 4.61 -30.23 -1.44
CA GLY A 62 5.51 -31.16 -0.75
C GLY A 62 5.04 -32.63 -0.82
N GLN A 63 4.16 -32.96 -1.75
CA GLN A 63 3.62 -34.31 -1.90
C GLN A 63 4.60 -35.22 -2.65
N GLN A 64 4.33 -36.53 -2.60
CA GLN A 64 5.04 -37.50 -3.44
C GLN A 64 4.72 -37.26 -4.92
N TRP A 65 5.62 -37.68 -5.80
CA TRP A 65 5.41 -37.54 -7.24
C TRP A 65 4.14 -38.28 -7.70
N ASP A 66 3.26 -37.53 -8.36
CA ASP A 66 2.09 -38.04 -9.07
C ASP A 66 2.13 -37.56 -10.52
N ALA A 67 2.10 -38.50 -11.46
CA ALA A 67 2.09 -38.19 -12.89
C ALA A 67 0.79 -37.48 -13.34
N ALA A 68 -0.32 -37.68 -12.61
CA ALA A 68 -1.59 -37.01 -12.87
C ALA A 68 -1.61 -35.57 -12.31
N ASN A 69 -0.76 -35.27 -11.32
CA ASN A 69 -0.62 -33.93 -10.74
C ASN A 69 0.85 -33.59 -10.43
N PRO A 70 1.69 -33.35 -11.46
CA PRO A 70 3.11 -33.12 -11.27
C PRO A 70 3.42 -31.84 -10.48
N GLY A 71 2.48 -30.90 -10.38
CA GLY A 71 2.63 -29.69 -9.57
C GLY A 71 2.70 -29.98 -8.07
N SER A 72 2.03 -31.04 -7.60
CA SER A 72 1.93 -31.39 -6.18
C SER A 72 3.25 -31.79 -5.51
N SER A 73 4.32 -32.02 -6.29
CA SER A 73 5.63 -32.46 -5.80
C SER A 73 6.76 -31.49 -6.15
N SER A 74 6.46 -30.24 -6.52
CA SER A 74 7.51 -29.27 -6.87
C SER A 74 8.49 -29.04 -5.74
N ASP A 75 7.99 -28.83 -4.52
CA ASP A 75 8.84 -28.54 -3.36
C ASP A 75 9.64 -29.78 -2.97
N THR A 76 9.01 -30.96 -2.97
CA THR A 76 9.71 -32.24 -2.76
C THR A 76 10.86 -32.42 -3.74
N ARG A 77 10.63 -32.17 -5.04
CA ARG A 77 11.69 -32.29 -6.06
C ARG A 77 12.80 -31.27 -5.88
N VAL A 78 12.44 -30.04 -5.52
CA VAL A 78 13.42 -28.98 -5.26
C VAL A 78 14.27 -29.36 -4.06
N PHE A 79 13.66 -29.66 -2.93
CA PHE A 79 14.34 -30.00 -1.68
C PHE A 79 15.25 -31.24 -1.81
N SER A 80 14.92 -32.14 -2.73
CA SER A 80 15.71 -33.34 -3.02
C SER A 80 16.75 -33.19 -4.13
N VAL A 81 16.87 -32.03 -4.78
CA VAL A 81 17.77 -31.87 -5.94
C VAL A 81 19.24 -32.11 -5.59
N ASP A 82 19.63 -31.82 -4.35
CA ASP A 82 21.00 -31.96 -3.86
C ASP A 82 21.16 -33.17 -2.91
N GLY A 83 20.22 -34.12 -2.98
CA GLY A 83 20.19 -35.29 -2.08
C GLY A 83 19.74 -34.95 -0.66
N ASN A 84 18.87 -33.95 -0.49
CA ASN A 84 18.35 -33.44 0.79
C ASN A 84 19.43 -32.81 1.70
N VAL A 85 20.58 -32.42 1.15
CA VAL A 85 21.71 -31.90 1.95
C VAL A 85 21.38 -30.52 2.48
N THR A 86 20.95 -29.59 1.61
CA THR A 86 20.66 -28.21 2.03
C THR A 86 19.44 -28.15 2.93
N ILE A 87 18.33 -28.78 2.53
CA ILE A 87 17.11 -28.81 3.35
C ILE A 87 17.34 -29.52 4.69
N GLY A 88 18.20 -30.55 4.71
CA GLY A 88 18.61 -31.25 5.93
C GLY A 88 19.38 -30.37 6.90
N ARG A 89 20.26 -29.49 6.41
CA ARG A 89 20.95 -28.49 7.22
C ARG A 89 19.98 -27.44 7.77
N MET A 90 19.07 -26.95 6.93
CA MET A 90 18.03 -25.98 7.33
C MET A 90 17.12 -26.54 8.43
N ALA A 91 16.80 -27.84 8.39
CA ALA A 91 15.98 -28.50 9.40
C ALA A 91 16.65 -28.65 10.79
N GLN A 92 17.95 -28.39 10.93
CA GLN A 92 18.67 -28.62 12.20
C GLN A 92 18.30 -27.61 13.30
N SER A 93 18.06 -26.35 12.92
CA SER A 93 17.67 -25.27 13.85
C SER A 93 17.21 -24.04 13.08
N ASP A 94 16.45 -23.15 13.73
CA ASP A 94 16.10 -21.83 13.17
C ASP A 94 17.32 -21.02 12.78
N ALA A 95 18.39 -21.05 13.58
CA ALA A 95 19.62 -20.33 13.27
C ALA A 95 20.27 -20.82 11.97
N ALA A 96 20.27 -22.14 11.72
CA ALA A 96 20.79 -22.70 10.48
C ALA A 96 19.91 -22.33 9.29
N PHE A 97 18.58 -22.38 9.46
CA PHE A 97 17.61 -21.94 8.46
C PHE A 97 17.80 -20.47 8.09
N HIS A 98 17.83 -19.56 9.08
CA HIS A 98 18.01 -18.13 8.86
C HIS A 98 19.34 -17.82 8.16
N HIS A 99 20.41 -18.51 8.51
CA HIS A 99 21.71 -18.35 7.84
C HIS A 99 21.62 -18.69 6.35
N GLU A 100 21.03 -19.83 5.98
CA GLU A 100 20.83 -20.17 4.56
C GLU A 100 19.95 -19.14 3.82
N CYS A 101 18.92 -18.63 4.49
CA CYS A 101 18.03 -17.62 3.91
C CYS A 101 18.73 -16.29 3.64
N VAL A 102 19.54 -15.82 4.60
CA VAL A 102 20.32 -14.58 4.43
C VAL A 102 21.28 -14.72 3.27
N ASP A 103 21.99 -15.84 3.15
CA ASP A 103 22.92 -16.08 2.05
C ASP A 103 22.20 -16.11 0.69
N ALA A 104 21.09 -16.86 0.61
CA ALA A 104 20.32 -17.01 -0.63
C ALA A 104 19.69 -15.68 -1.10
N PHE A 105 19.05 -14.93 -0.20
CA PHE A 105 18.47 -13.62 -0.54
C PHE A 105 19.53 -12.57 -0.83
N SER A 106 20.69 -12.62 -0.16
CA SER A 106 21.80 -11.71 -0.46
C SER A 106 22.34 -11.92 -1.87
N LYS A 107 22.47 -13.17 -2.33
CA LYS A 107 22.86 -13.47 -3.73
C LYS A 107 21.86 -12.94 -4.75
N MET A 108 20.57 -12.95 -4.42
CA MET A 108 19.56 -12.37 -5.31
C MET A 108 19.85 -10.89 -5.60
N TRP A 109 20.29 -10.13 -4.59
CA TRP A 109 20.61 -8.70 -4.75
C TRP A 109 22.02 -8.45 -5.24
N ASN A 110 22.99 -9.26 -4.82
CA ASN A 110 24.39 -9.03 -5.14
C ASN A 110 24.81 -9.61 -6.48
N ASP A 111 24.25 -10.77 -6.86
CA ASP A 111 24.74 -11.57 -7.99
C ASP A 111 23.70 -11.73 -9.12
N ALA A 112 22.41 -11.78 -8.78
CA ALA A 112 21.34 -11.93 -9.80
C ALA A 112 20.90 -10.61 -10.43
N VAL A 113 21.30 -9.48 -9.85
CA VAL A 113 21.09 -8.15 -10.44
C VAL A 113 22.01 -8.02 -11.66
N PRO A 114 21.48 -7.70 -12.87
CA PRO A 114 22.29 -7.57 -14.06
C PRO A 114 23.44 -6.59 -13.85
N SER A 115 24.62 -6.88 -14.39
CA SER A 115 25.82 -6.04 -14.21
C SER A 115 25.67 -4.62 -14.78
N SER A 116 24.67 -4.39 -15.63
CA SER A 116 24.28 -3.07 -16.13
C SER A 116 23.48 -2.23 -15.11
N VAL A 117 23.07 -2.83 -13.99
CA VAL A 117 22.30 -2.18 -12.93
C VAL A 117 23.23 -1.91 -11.76
N THR A 118 23.49 -0.63 -11.50
CA THR A 118 24.18 -0.20 -10.28
C THR A 118 23.14 -0.02 -9.18
N LEU A 119 23.10 -0.93 -8.21
CA LEU A 119 22.34 -0.71 -6.99
C LEU A 119 22.94 0.47 -6.25
N LYS A 120 22.12 1.47 -5.92
CA LYS A 120 22.49 2.43 -4.88
C LYS A 120 22.53 1.67 -3.55
N GLY A 121 23.36 2.13 -2.62
CA GLY A 121 23.47 1.53 -1.29
C GLY A 121 22.12 1.43 -0.58
N PRO A 122 22.05 0.70 0.55
CA PRO A 122 20.79 0.49 1.26
C PRO A 122 20.09 1.83 1.51
N MET A 123 18.78 1.88 1.21
CA MET A 123 17.97 3.05 1.49
C MET A 123 18.11 3.37 2.98
N GLN A 124 18.66 4.54 3.27
CA GLN A 124 18.76 5.01 4.65
C GLN A 124 17.45 5.68 5.04
N PRO A 125 16.97 5.48 6.28
CA PRO A 125 15.88 6.29 6.80
C PRO A 125 16.20 7.78 6.69
N LEU A 126 15.18 8.59 6.42
CA LEU A 126 15.30 10.05 6.43
C LEU A 126 15.87 10.52 7.76
N LYS A 127 16.87 11.41 7.67
CA LYS A 127 17.54 12.03 8.82
C LYS A 127 16.54 12.76 9.70
N VAL A 128 15.57 13.44 9.11
CA VAL A 128 14.44 14.08 9.80
C VAL A 128 13.15 13.48 9.26
N ALA A 129 12.21 13.13 10.14
CA ALA A 129 10.89 12.67 9.73
C ALA A 129 9.80 13.09 10.72
N THR A 130 8.59 13.30 10.21
CA THR A 130 7.38 13.48 11.01
C THR A 130 6.33 12.46 10.61
N SER A 131 5.54 12.01 11.57
CA SER A 131 4.37 11.18 11.32
C SER A 131 3.27 11.58 12.30
N PHE A 132 2.06 11.79 11.80
CA PHE A 132 0.90 11.98 12.67
C PHE A 132 -0.34 11.40 12.01
N ARG A 133 -1.37 11.15 12.83
CA ARG A 133 -2.65 10.68 12.34
C ARG A 133 -3.76 11.63 12.76
N SER A 134 -4.30 12.37 11.80
CA SER A 134 -5.55 13.11 11.98
C SER A 134 -6.74 12.22 11.66
N TYR A 135 -7.88 12.49 12.30
CA TYR A 135 -9.16 11.93 11.91
C TYR A 135 -10.33 12.85 12.22
N LEU A 136 -11.34 12.84 11.35
CA LEU A 136 -12.60 13.53 11.60
C LEU A 136 -13.61 12.55 12.20
N ARG A 137 -14.16 12.89 13.36
CA ARG A 137 -15.18 12.07 14.02
C ARG A 137 -16.31 12.94 14.54
N ASN A 138 -17.53 12.65 14.11
CA ASN A 138 -18.75 13.35 14.53
C ASN A 138 -18.61 14.87 14.36
N GLY A 139 -18.02 15.29 13.25
CA GLY A 139 -17.81 16.68 12.90
C GLY A 139 -16.60 17.34 13.54
N VAL A 140 -15.83 16.62 14.35
CA VAL A 140 -14.72 17.15 15.13
C VAL A 140 -13.40 16.54 14.63
N ILE A 141 -12.49 17.39 14.12
CA ILE A 141 -11.16 16.94 13.69
C ILE A 141 -10.31 16.70 14.92
N SER A 142 -10.06 15.43 15.22
CA SER A 142 -9.18 14.97 16.29
C SER A 142 -7.84 14.52 15.72
N PHE A 143 -6.79 14.61 16.53
CA PHE A 143 -5.47 14.09 16.18
C PHE A 143 -5.07 13.05 17.21
N ASN A 144 -4.57 11.92 16.74
CA ASN A 144 -3.83 11.00 17.61
C ASN A 144 -2.37 11.49 17.73
N LEU A 145 -1.69 10.96 18.75
CA LEU A 145 -0.24 11.08 18.99
C LEU A 145 0.54 11.09 17.67
N GLY A 146 1.26 12.17 17.43
CA GLY A 146 2.27 12.26 16.38
C GLY A 146 3.68 12.12 16.94
N ASN A 147 4.64 11.93 16.06
CA ASN A 147 6.04 11.80 16.38
C ASN A 147 6.91 12.55 15.37
N ALA A 148 7.90 13.28 15.89
CA ALA A 148 9.01 13.80 15.10
C ALA A 148 10.28 13.05 15.50
N ARG A 149 11.12 12.71 14.52
CA ARG A 149 12.25 11.80 14.67
C ARG A 149 13.50 12.33 13.99
N LEU A 150 14.64 12.21 14.67
CA LEU A 150 15.98 12.40 14.12
C LEU A 150 16.73 11.07 14.09
N TYR A 151 17.17 10.64 12.91
CA TYR A 151 17.85 9.37 12.68
C TYR A 151 19.36 9.55 12.59
N ASP A 152 20.11 8.96 13.53
CA ASP A 152 21.58 9.01 13.55
C ASP A 152 22.11 10.46 13.51
N MET A 153 21.58 11.28 14.43
CA MET A 153 21.92 12.71 14.58
C MET A 153 22.32 13.09 16.01
N GLU A 154 22.41 12.11 16.92
CA GLU A 154 22.69 12.38 18.34
C GLU A 154 23.99 13.18 18.51
N GLY A 155 23.90 14.27 19.27
CA GLY A 155 25.03 15.14 19.53
C GLY A 155 25.47 16.03 18.36
N GLN A 156 24.78 16.01 17.22
CA GLN A 156 25.11 16.85 16.04
C GLN A 156 24.30 18.16 15.99
N TRP A 157 23.19 18.24 16.70
CA TRP A 157 22.28 19.39 16.71
C TRP A 157 22.32 20.19 18.01
N SER A 158 21.79 21.41 17.95
CA SER A 158 21.71 22.41 19.03
C SER A 158 20.26 22.76 19.39
N SER A 159 19.34 22.73 18.42
CA SER A 159 17.90 22.74 18.67
C SER A 159 17.16 21.73 17.79
N PHE A 160 16.08 21.17 18.33
CA PHE A 160 15.13 20.31 17.64
C PHE A 160 13.72 20.77 18.03
N GLU A 161 13.09 21.52 17.14
CA GLU A 161 11.81 22.16 17.34
C GLU A 161 10.74 21.51 16.46
N VAL A 162 9.57 21.29 17.04
CA VAL A 162 8.38 20.82 16.34
C VAL A 162 7.33 21.92 16.46
N GLY A 163 6.76 22.32 15.33
CA GLY A 163 5.73 23.35 15.28
C GLY A 163 4.72 23.08 14.18
N TYR A 164 3.83 24.04 13.95
CA TYR A 164 2.77 23.93 12.95
C TYR A 164 2.59 25.24 12.19
N TYR A 165 2.07 25.13 10.97
CA TYR A 165 1.59 26.25 10.19
C TYR A 165 0.07 26.37 10.30
N ASN A 166 -0.43 27.60 10.37
CA ASN A 166 -1.84 27.90 10.11
C ASN A 166 -2.14 27.67 8.62
N ARG A 167 -3.42 27.59 8.24
CA ARG A 167 -3.78 27.32 6.84
C ARG A 167 -3.34 28.41 5.86
N ASP A 168 -3.17 29.65 6.34
CA ASP A 168 -2.64 30.75 5.54
C ASP A 168 -1.11 30.69 5.34
N GLY A 169 -0.45 29.67 5.89
CA GLY A 169 1.01 29.48 5.82
C GLY A 169 1.79 30.23 6.90
N SER A 170 1.13 31.01 7.76
CA SER A 170 1.80 31.64 8.90
C SER A 170 2.18 30.62 9.97
N VAL A 171 3.24 30.89 10.74
CA VAL A 171 3.65 30.03 11.86
C VAL A 171 2.64 30.14 13.00
N GLY A 172 2.17 29.00 13.48
CA GLY A 172 1.28 28.91 14.63
C GLY A 172 1.96 29.26 15.94
N THR A 173 1.28 30.01 16.81
CA THR A 173 1.81 30.48 18.11
C THR A 173 0.94 30.11 19.31
N ASP A 174 -0.18 29.40 19.08
CA ASP A 174 -1.09 29.00 20.15
C ASP A 174 -0.60 27.68 20.80
N ASN A 175 0.03 27.81 21.96
CA ASN A 175 0.51 26.68 22.75
C ASN A 175 -0.62 25.77 23.29
N SER A 176 -1.90 26.17 23.17
CA SER A 176 -3.04 25.29 23.44
C SER A 176 -3.37 24.35 22.28
N ILE A 177 -2.79 24.55 21.09
CA ILE A 177 -3.04 23.72 19.92
C ILE A 177 -2.09 22.53 19.89
N LEU A 178 -0.78 22.75 19.98
CA LEU A 178 0.24 21.70 19.90
C LEU A 178 1.02 21.60 21.20
N GLN A 179 1.00 20.42 21.83
CA GLN A 179 1.90 20.05 22.92
C GLN A 179 2.96 19.11 22.41
N VAL A 180 4.22 19.52 22.56
CA VAL A 180 5.38 18.70 22.23
C VAL A 180 5.95 18.13 23.52
N GLY A 181 6.16 16.83 23.55
CA GLY A 181 6.78 16.13 24.66
C GLY A 181 8.29 16.32 24.71
N GLU A 182 8.89 15.84 25.79
CA GLU A 182 10.33 15.82 25.98
C GLU A 182 11.03 14.93 24.94
N LEU A 183 12.32 15.20 24.73
CA LEU A 183 13.17 14.37 23.88
C LEU A 183 13.34 12.98 24.50
N VAL A 184 13.15 11.94 23.70
CA VAL A 184 13.44 10.55 24.06
C VAL A 184 14.41 9.96 23.06
N THR A 185 15.50 9.38 23.56
CA THR A 185 16.51 8.70 22.74
C THR A 185 16.42 7.18 22.94
N PHE A 186 16.52 6.42 21.86
CA PHE A 186 16.59 4.97 21.85
C PHE A 186 17.57 4.46 20.81
N ASP A 187 18.02 3.22 20.96
CA ASP A 187 19.04 2.60 20.12
C ASP A 187 18.44 1.38 19.39
N VAL A 188 18.57 1.38 18.06
CA VAL A 188 18.15 0.29 17.16
C VAL A 188 19.33 -0.24 16.32
N GLY A 189 20.54 -0.19 16.88
CA GLY A 189 21.82 -0.33 16.16
C GLY A 189 22.37 1.01 15.66
N VAL A 190 21.57 2.07 15.78
CA VAL A 190 21.87 3.48 15.53
C VAL A 190 21.00 4.33 16.46
N PRO A 191 21.44 5.52 16.88
CA PRO A 191 20.67 6.36 17.80
C PRO A 191 19.47 6.99 17.08
N LEU A 192 18.32 6.95 17.74
CA LEU A 192 17.07 7.54 17.29
C LEU A 192 16.53 8.48 18.37
N GLU A 193 16.40 9.75 18.03
CA GLU A 193 15.92 10.79 18.94
C GLU A 193 14.51 11.22 18.51
N THR A 194 13.56 11.23 19.44
CA THR A 194 12.16 11.51 19.11
C THR A 194 11.51 12.49 20.06
N LYS A 195 10.52 13.21 19.54
CA LYS A 195 9.56 14.00 20.31
C LYS A 195 8.17 13.56 19.92
N ALA A 196 7.45 12.97 20.88
CA ALA A 196 6.01 12.77 20.72
C ALA A 196 5.31 14.13 20.80
N PHE A 197 4.25 14.33 20.04
CA PHE A 197 3.43 15.54 20.14
C PHE A 197 1.95 15.20 20.03
N ASN A 198 1.12 16.03 20.65
CA ASN A 198 -0.33 15.90 20.66
C ASN A 198 -0.96 17.23 20.33
N PHE A 199 -2.06 17.20 19.58
CA PHE A 199 -2.91 18.37 19.49
C PHE A 199 -3.88 18.39 20.67
N LEU A 200 -3.80 19.43 21.51
CA LEU A 200 -4.54 19.51 22.77
C LEU A 200 -5.96 20.06 22.60
N ARG A 201 -6.26 20.70 21.47
CA ARG A 201 -7.64 21.08 21.15
C ARG A 201 -8.35 19.96 20.38
N PRO A 202 -9.53 19.51 20.85
CA PRO A 202 -10.31 18.53 20.11
C PRO A 202 -10.88 19.10 18.81
N SER A 203 -10.97 20.42 18.64
CA SER A 203 -11.50 21.04 17.41
C SER A 203 -10.60 22.18 16.93
N ILE A 204 -9.96 21.99 15.77
CA ILE A 204 -9.40 23.10 14.98
C ILE A 204 -10.56 23.86 14.36
N ASP A 205 -10.49 25.19 14.37
CA ASP A 205 -11.47 26.03 13.71
C ASP A 205 -11.44 25.78 12.19
N PRO A 206 -12.55 25.34 11.57
CA PRO A 206 -12.67 25.17 10.13
C PRO A 206 -12.26 26.38 9.30
N ALA A 207 -12.38 27.60 9.81
CA ALA A 207 -12.06 28.83 9.10
C ALA A 207 -10.54 29.05 8.98
N THR A 208 -9.81 28.81 10.05
CA THR A 208 -8.36 29.10 10.13
C THR A 208 -7.49 27.87 9.92
N GLY A 209 -8.00 26.67 10.23
CA GLY A 209 -7.40 25.38 9.91
C GLY A 209 -5.98 25.17 10.43
N LEU A 210 -5.35 24.13 9.90
CA LEU A 210 -3.90 23.95 9.92
C LEU A 210 -3.40 23.84 8.47
N GLY A 211 -2.17 24.28 8.21
CA GLY A 211 -1.49 24.10 6.92
C GLY A 211 -0.54 22.91 6.91
N GLY A 212 -0.04 22.52 8.08
CA GLY A 212 0.89 21.40 8.21
C GLY A 212 1.70 21.47 9.50
N LEU A 213 2.54 20.45 9.70
CA LEU A 213 3.56 20.44 10.73
C LEU A 213 4.91 20.81 10.16
N PHE A 214 5.80 21.31 10.99
CA PHE A 214 7.21 21.45 10.65
C PHE A 214 8.12 20.93 11.74
N VAL A 215 9.30 20.52 11.30
CA VAL A 215 10.44 20.22 12.16
C VAL A 215 11.58 21.10 11.74
N ASN A 216 12.08 21.89 12.68
CA ASN A 216 13.28 22.70 12.52
C ASN A 216 14.38 22.10 13.38
N VAL A 217 15.52 21.80 12.75
CA VAL A 217 16.69 21.29 13.46
C VAL A 217 17.86 22.21 13.14
N GLN A 218 18.39 22.89 14.16
CA GLN A 218 19.63 23.64 14.01
C GLN A 218 20.80 22.77 14.40
N MET A 219 21.74 22.61 13.47
CA MET A 219 22.99 21.88 13.68
C MET A 219 23.94 22.70 14.57
N LYS A 220 24.90 22.03 15.24
CA LYS A 220 25.88 22.72 16.10
C LYS A 220 26.83 23.64 15.33
N ASP A 221 27.00 23.41 14.03
CA ASP A 221 27.78 24.28 13.14
C ASP A 221 27.00 25.53 12.68
N GLY A 222 25.74 25.69 13.14
CA GLY A 222 24.86 26.82 12.81
C GLY A 222 24.06 26.65 11.53
N SER A 223 24.26 25.55 10.78
CA SER A 223 23.43 25.21 9.61
C SER A 223 22.08 24.61 10.03
N ALA A 224 21.09 24.69 9.15
CA ALA A 224 19.86 23.93 9.31
C ALA A 224 20.08 22.49 8.82
N ALA A 225 19.46 21.51 9.49
CA ALA A 225 19.52 20.13 9.02
C ALA A 225 18.94 20.03 7.59
N PRO A 226 19.46 19.11 6.75
CA PRO A 226 18.85 18.82 5.47
C PRO A 226 17.48 18.20 5.73
N ILE A 227 16.42 18.97 5.49
CA ILE A 227 15.06 18.45 5.53
C ILE A 227 14.68 18.04 4.11
N GLU A 228 14.45 16.75 3.93
CA GLU A 228 14.05 16.18 2.65
C GLU A 228 12.55 16.43 2.40
N ALA A 229 12.10 16.42 1.15
CA ALA A 229 10.72 16.79 0.81
C ALA A 229 9.67 15.84 1.43
N ASP A 230 10.07 14.60 1.70
CA ASP A 230 9.30 13.54 2.33
C ASP A 230 9.44 13.49 3.87
N SER A 231 10.28 14.34 4.45
CA SER A 231 10.34 14.54 5.91
C SER A 231 9.08 15.22 6.47
N PHE A 232 8.33 15.90 5.59
CA PHE A 232 7.13 16.66 5.91
C PHE A 232 5.86 15.92 5.46
N GLN A 233 4.90 15.84 6.37
CA GLN A 233 3.54 15.43 6.04
C GLN A 233 2.64 16.67 5.98
N PRO A 234 2.17 17.10 4.80
CA PRO A 234 1.22 18.21 4.70
C PRO A 234 -0.08 17.83 5.39
N PHE A 235 -0.67 18.76 6.12
CA PHE A 235 -2.02 18.57 6.64
C PHE A 235 -3.02 19.06 5.59
N GLN A 236 -3.86 18.16 5.09
CA GLN A 236 -4.87 18.49 4.10
C GLN A 236 -6.25 18.11 4.63
N ASP A 237 -7.04 19.12 4.98
CA ASP A 237 -8.42 18.99 5.44
C ASP A 237 -9.46 19.35 4.38
N THR A 238 -9.03 19.47 3.12
CA THR A 238 -9.91 19.83 2.00
C THR A 238 -11.01 18.80 1.75
N VAL A 239 -10.68 17.51 1.88
CA VAL A 239 -11.65 16.42 1.81
C VAL A 239 -11.28 15.39 2.87
N LEU A 240 -12.25 15.01 3.70
CA LEU A 240 -12.07 14.05 4.79
C LEU A 240 -13.28 13.13 4.90
N VAL A 241 -13.07 11.87 5.27
CA VAL A 241 -14.16 11.01 5.75
C VAL A 241 -14.50 11.36 7.21
N ASP A 242 -15.78 11.60 7.50
CA ASP A 242 -16.25 11.70 8.89
C ASP A 242 -16.60 10.31 9.43
N TYR A 243 -15.69 9.73 10.21
CA TYR A 243 -15.81 8.38 10.77
C TYR A 243 -16.69 8.31 12.04
N GLY A 244 -17.46 9.37 12.31
CA GLY A 244 -18.45 9.40 13.38
C GLY A 244 -19.66 8.49 13.12
N ASN A 245 -20.23 7.88 14.16
CA ASN A 245 -21.43 7.04 14.05
C ASN A 245 -22.71 7.81 13.66
N LEU A 246 -22.64 9.14 13.58
CA LEU A 246 -23.69 10.00 13.00
C LEU A 246 -23.55 10.16 11.48
N TYR A 247 -22.37 9.87 10.92
CA TYR A 247 -21.96 10.22 9.55
C TYR A 247 -21.53 8.99 8.75
N THR A 248 -20.51 8.25 9.21
CA THR A 248 -20.07 6.99 8.58
C THR A 248 -20.32 5.83 9.53
N CYS A 249 -21.26 4.97 9.19
CA CYS A 249 -21.78 3.96 10.11
C CYS A 249 -22.47 2.79 9.42
N LYS A 250 -22.55 1.65 10.11
CA LYS A 250 -23.24 0.43 9.67
C LYS A 250 -24.70 0.44 10.14
N TYR A 251 -25.61 0.20 9.21
CA TYR A 251 -27.03 0.02 9.45
C TYR A 251 -27.40 -1.46 9.53
N LYS A 252 -28.25 -1.83 10.50
CA LYS A 252 -28.68 -3.21 10.75
C LYS A 252 -30.18 -3.41 11.02
N GLY A 253 -31.00 -2.35 10.99
CA GLY A 253 -32.35 -2.35 11.56
C GLY A 253 -33.54 -2.35 10.59
N ASP A 254 -33.33 -2.02 9.32
CA ASP A 254 -34.38 -1.91 8.30
C ASP A 254 -33.94 -2.69 7.06
N ALA A 255 -34.72 -3.68 6.63
CA ALA A 255 -34.38 -4.56 5.51
C ALA A 255 -34.12 -3.79 4.19
N SER A 256 -34.64 -2.57 4.06
CA SER A 256 -34.40 -1.66 2.93
C SER A 256 -33.15 -0.77 3.08
N LYS A 257 -32.49 -0.80 4.25
CA LYS A 257 -31.37 0.07 4.62
C LYS A 257 -30.27 -0.65 5.39
N VAL A 258 -30.17 -1.97 5.31
CA VAL A 258 -28.95 -2.66 5.77
C VAL A 258 -27.80 -2.19 4.89
N GLY A 259 -26.63 -1.89 5.46
CA GLY A 259 -25.49 -1.41 4.68
C GLY A 259 -24.53 -0.48 5.42
N LEU A 260 -23.62 0.13 4.67
CA LEU A 260 -22.66 1.12 5.14
C LEU A 260 -23.00 2.49 4.55
N ASN A 261 -23.29 3.46 5.41
CA ASN A 261 -23.30 4.86 5.03
C ASN A 261 -21.90 5.43 5.22
N MET A 262 -21.45 6.22 4.25
CA MET A 262 -20.15 6.83 4.20
C MET A 262 -20.37 8.31 3.92
N THR A 263 -19.84 9.16 4.79
CA THR A 263 -19.97 10.61 4.62
C THR A 263 -18.60 11.24 4.49
N ALA A 264 -18.42 12.00 3.41
CA ALA A 264 -17.30 12.87 3.21
C ALA A 264 -17.69 14.31 3.54
N VAL A 265 -16.77 15.05 4.13
CA VAL A 265 -16.84 16.50 4.25
C VAL A 265 -15.86 17.13 3.29
N VAL A 266 -16.28 18.20 2.63
CA VAL A 266 -15.44 18.97 1.71
C VAL A 266 -15.37 20.41 2.18
N LEU A 267 -14.16 20.90 2.46
CA LEU A 267 -13.88 22.29 2.77
C LEU A 267 -13.72 23.09 1.47
N ALA A 268 -14.85 23.49 0.90
CA ALA A 268 -14.89 24.36 -0.26
C ALA A 268 -16.30 24.92 -0.46
N PRO A 269 -16.45 26.08 -1.11
CA PRO A 269 -17.72 26.44 -1.72
C PRO A 269 -18.23 25.30 -2.61
N TYR A 270 -19.55 25.11 -2.65
CA TYR A 270 -20.13 24.09 -3.51
C TYR A 270 -19.92 24.45 -4.98
N ASP A 271 -19.30 23.54 -5.73
CA ASP A 271 -19.21 23.57 -7.19
C ASP A 271 -19.84 22.29 -7.75
N ALA A 272 -20.78 22.44 -8.69
CA ALA A 272 -21.47 21.31 -9.31
C ALA A 272 -20.56 20.48 -10.24
N SER A 273 -19.42 21.05 -10.66
CA SER A 273 -18.42 20.38 -11.49
C SER A 273 -17.41 19.56 -10.67
N ASP A 274 -17.31 19.82 -9.37
CA ASP A 274 -16.50 19.02 -8.45
C ASP A 274 -17.08 17.60 -8.34
N LYS A 275 -16.18 16.61 -8.30
CA LYS A 275 -16.52 15.20 -8.11
C LYS A 275 -15.96 14.72 -6.78
N VAL A 276 -16.85 14.36 -5.86
CA VAL A 276 -16.47 13.66 -4.63
C VAL A 276 -16.73 12.18 -4.84
N GLU A 277 -15.69 11.37 -4.68
CA GLU A 277 -15.72 9.94 -4.98
C GLU A 277 -15.08 9.17 -3.85
N PHE A 278 -15.71 8.07 -3.44
CA PHE A 278 -15.11 7.11 -2.54
C PHE A 278 -14.31 6.09 -3.33
N PHE A 279 -13.06 5.91 -2.94
CA PHE A 279 -12.24 4.79 -3.37
C PHE A 279 -12.53 3.61 -2.45
N LEU A 280 -13.00 2.51 -3.01
CA LEU A 280 -13.41 1.31 -2.30
C LEU A 280 -12.49 0.16 -2.71
N ARG A 281 -11.82 -0.47 -1.73
CA ARG A 281 -11.11 -1.72 -1.97
C ARG A 281 -12.03 -2.89 -1.72
N THR A 282 -12.28 -3.67 -2.76
CA THR A 282 -13.22 -4.79 -2.74
C THR A 282 -12.51 -6.09 -3.11
N SER A 283 -13.15 -7.23 -2.83
CA SER A 283 -12.68 -8.54 -3.28
C SER A 283 -12.56 -8.67 -4.82
N SER A 284 -13.23 -7.79 -5.56
CA SER A 284 -13.22 -7.73 -7.03
C SER A 284 -12.22 -6.73 -7.63
N GLY A 285 -11.49 -6.01 -6.77
CA GLY A 285 -10.59 -4.93 -7.15
C GLY A 285 -11.03 -3.56 -6.61
N ASP A 286 -10.23 -2.56 -6.94
CA ASP A 286 -10.46 -1.18 -6.49
C ASP A 286 -11.53 -0.49 -7.36
N GLN A 287 -12.43 0.27 -6.73
CA GLN A 287 -13.52 0.97 -7.39
C GLN A 287 -13.62 2.42 -6.92
N LEU A 288 -13.91 3.34 -7.84
CA LEU A 288 -14.27 4.72 -7.52
C LEU A 288 -15.78 4.89 -7.68
N VAL A 289 -16.44 5.34 -6.62
CA VAL A 289 -17.90 5.51 -6.58
C VAL A 289 -18.25 6.92 -6.19
N ARG A 290 -19.02 7.61 -7.05
CA ARG A 290 -19.42 9.00 -6.84
C ARG A 290 -20.36 9.15 -5.65
N ALA A 291 -20.02 10.06 -4.75
CA ALA A 291 -20.86 10.48 -3.64
C ALA A 291 -21.86 11.56 -4.09
N ALA A 292 -23.04 11.55 -3.48
CA ALA A 292 -24.08 12.53 -3.72
C ALA A 292 -23.92 13.74 -2.81
N TYR A 293 -23.96 14.95 -3.36
CA TYR A 293 -24.01 16.18 -2.56
C TYR A 293 -25.30 16.21 -1.72
N ARG A 294 -25.15 16.59 -0.44
CA ARG A 294 -26.26 16.62 0.53
C ARG A 294 -26.66 18.03 0.91
N GLY A 295 -25.74 18.97 0.85
CA GLY A 295 -25.91 20.32 1.35
C GLY A 295 -24.73 20.78 2.20
N PRO A 296 -24.77 22.04 2.64
CA PRO A 296 -23.82 22.55 3.61
C PRO A 296 -23.99 21.81 4.94
N ARG A 297 -22.88 21.48 5.57
CA ARG A 297 -22.80 21.08 6.98
C ARG A 297 -22.89 22.30 7.88
N ASP A 298 -22.11 23.32 7.53
CA ASP A 298 -21.91 24.59 8.19
C ASP A 298 -21.42 25.62 7.14
N ASP A 299 -20.95 26.79 7.59
CA ASP A 299 -20.49 27.88 6.71
C ASP A 299 -19.23 27.52 5.89
N TYR A 300 -18.56 26.41 6.20
CA TYR A 300 -17.26 26.04 5.64
C TYR A 300 -17.30 24.69 4.92
N TYR A 301 -17.95 23.69 5.51
CA TYR A 301 -17.96 22.32 5.00
C TYR A 301 -19.25 21.97 4.27
N ASN A 302 -19.10 21.24 3.17
CA ASN A 302 -20.17 20.58 2.44
C ASN A 302 -20.19 19.07 2.71
N LEU A 303 -21.38 18.48 2.80
CA LEU A 303 -21.56 17.04 3.00
C LEU A 303 -21.81 16.31 1.68
N TYR A 304 -21.14 15.18 1.52
CA TYR A 304 -21.35 14.25 0.42
C TYR A 304 -21.50 12.83 0.98
N ASN A 305 -22.50 12.09 0.52
CA ASN A 305 -22.79 10.76 1.04
C ASN A 305 -22.77 9.68 -0.05
N LEU A 306 -22.31 8.50 0.35
CA LEU A 306 -22.45 7.25 -0.38
C LEU A 306 -23.03 6.19 0.54
N PHE A 307 -24.00 5.43 0.06
CA PHE A 307 -24.57 4.31 0.78
C PHE A 307 -24.37 3.01 0.01
N ILE A 308 -23.85 1.98 0.68
CA ILE A 308 -23.62 0.65 0.13
C ILE A 308 -24.46 -0.36 0.90
N GLU A 309 -25.50 -0.90 0.27
CA GLU A 309 -26.47 -1.82 0.90
C GLU A 309 -25.83 -3.12 1.41
N ASP A 310 -24.89 -3.68 0.67
CA ASP A 310 -24.30 -4.98 0.99
C ASP A 310 -22.77 -4.95 0.82
N ILE A 311 -22.10 -4.49 1.88
CA ILE A 311 -20.63 -4.42 1.93
C ILE A 311 -19.97 -5.81 1.95
N ASP A 312 -20.68 -6.84 2.44
CA ASP A 312 -20.17 -8.20 2.51
C ASP A 312 -20.21 -8.85 1.12
N ALA A 313 -21.27 -8.61 0.33
CA ALA A 313 -21.39 -9.12 -1.04
C ALA A 313 -20.30 -8.60 -1.99
N ILE A 314 -19.77 -7.39 -1.75
CA ILE A 314 -18.63 -6.86 -2.51
C ILE A 314 -17.29 -7.20 -1.86
N GLY A 315 -17.28 -7.68 -0.62
CA GLY A 315 -16.07 -7.91 0.16
C GLY A 315 -15.27 -6.63 0.37
N LEU A 316 -15.93 -5.57 0.84
CA LEU A 316 -15.30 -4.27 1.11
C LEU A 316 -14.32 -4.40 2.28
N THR A 317 -13.03 -4.19 2.04
CA THR A 317 -12.00 -4.21 3.10
C THR A 317 -11.81 -2.83 3.70
N ASP A 318 -11.59 -1.85 2.84
CA ASP A 318 -11.19 -0.51 3.23
C ASP A 318 -11.65 0.53 2.20
N PHE A 319 -11.71 1.78 2.63
CA PHE A 319 -12.10 2.89 1.78
C PHE A 319 -11.44 4.22 2.16
N THR A 320 -11.35 5.12 1.19
CA THR A 320 -10.98 6.53 1.37
C THR A 320 -11.84 7.40 0.45
N VAL A 321 -11.68 8.72 0.51
CA VAL A 321 -12.38 9.67 -0.35
C VAL A 321 -11.39 10.53 -1.14
N GLN A 322 -11.78 10.92 -2.35
CA GLN A 322 -11.11 11.93 -3.14
C GLN A 322 -12.09 12.99 -3.63
N LEU A 323 -11.56 14.20 -3.83
CA LEU A 323 -12.19 15.32 -4.48
C LEU A 323 -11.43 15.60 -5.78
N THR A 324 -12.11 15.53 -6.92
CA THR A 324 -11.60 16.01 -8.20
C THR A 324 -12.24 17.35 -8.50
N ARG A 325 -11.41 18.38 -8.62
CA ARG A 325 -11.84 19.75 -8.96
C ARG A 325 -12.17 19.89 -10.43
N SER A 326 -12.87 20.97 -10.78
CA SER A 326 -13.22 21.34 -12.15
C SER A 326 -12.02 21.46 -13.11
N ASP A 327 -10.86 21.85 -12.59
CA ASP A 327 -9.59 21.95 -13.33
C ASP A 327 -8.84 20.62 -13.47
N GLY A 328 -9.40 19.52 -12.94
CA GLY A 328 -8.79 18.19 -12.94
C GLY A 328 -7.91 17.88 -11.74
N THR A 329 -7.69 18.84 -10.83
CA THR A 329 -6.88 18.61 -9.62
C THR A 329 -7.53 17.56 -8.73
N VAL A 330 -6.79 16.50 -8.39
CA VAL A 330 -7.25 15.45 -7.48
C VAL A 330 -6.65 15.66 -6.09
N ILE A 331 -7.52 15.76 -5.11
CA ILE A 331 -7.19 15.92 -3.70
C ILE A 331 -7.73 14.69 -2.97
N ARG A 332 -6.87 13.94 -2.29
CA ARG A 332 -7.28 12.70 -1.60
C ARG A 332 -7.29 12.93 -0.10
N ASP A 333 -8.17 12.24 0.60
CA ASP A 333 -8.04 12.18 2.05
C ASP A 333 -6.74 11.44 2.41
N THR A 334 -5.82 12.16 3.04
CA THR A 334 -4.47 11.70 3.35
C THR A 334 -4.32 11.10 4.74
N HIS A 335 -5.40 11.03 5.54
CA HIS A 335 -5.48 10.42 6.89
C HIS A 335 -4.27 9.55 7.30
N GLY A 336 -3.13 10.13 7.69
CA GLY A 336 -1.92 9.42 8.14
C GLY A 336 -1.60 8.11 7.41
N ASP A 337 -1.64 8.06 6.07
CA ASP A 337 -1.42 6.85 5.25
C ASP A 337 -2.43 5.68 5.46
N GLY A 338 -3.52 5.91 6.20
CA GLY A 338 -4.40 4.87 6.74
C GLY A 338 -5.81 4.92 6.17
N THR A 339 -6.08 4.04 5.22
CA THR A 339 -7.42 3.71 4.73
C THR A 339 -8.36 3.33 5.89
N LEU A 340 -9.64 3.73 5.83
CA LEU A 340 -10.61 3.32 6.84
C LEU A 340 -11.08 1.90 6.57
N TYR A 341 -10.82 1.00 7.51
CA TYR A 341 -11.30 -0.37 7.43
C TYR A 341 -12.79 -0.44 7.70
N SER A 342 -13.51 -1.17 6.84
CA SER A 342 -14.94 -1.43 7.01
C SER A 342 -15.24 -2.11 8.36
N THR A 343 -14.32 -2.93 8.87
CA THR A 343 -14.42 -3.62 10.16
C THR A 343 -14.44 -2.67 11.35
N SER A 344 -13.72 -1.55 11.26
CA SER A 344 -13.65 -0.55 12.32
C SER A 344 -14.98 0.22 12.44
N VAL A 345 -15.76 0.37 11.37
CA VAL A 345 -16.98 1.21 11.39
C VAL A 345 -18.03 0.66 12.36
N GLY A 346 -18.47 1.50 13.29
CA GLY A 346 -19.52 1.19 14.28
C GLY A 346 -20.93 1.25 13.71
N THR A 347 -21.93 0.89 14.53
CA THR A 347 -23.35 1.01 14.14
C THR A 347 -23.84 2.45 14.26
N CYS A 348 -24.82 2.81 13.44
CA CYS A 348 -25.35 4.16 13.42
C CYS A 348 -26.04 4.57 14.73
N GLY A 349 -25.90 5.85 15.09
CA GLY A 349 -26.49 6.46 16.29
C GLY A 349 -27.80 7.24 16.00
N ALA A 350 -28.47 7.69 17.06
CA ALA A 350 -29.64 8.56 16.92
C ALA A 350 -29.26 9.90 16.24
N GLY A 351 -30.05 10.36 15.26
CA GLY A 351 -29.78 11.60 14.52
C GLY A 351 -28.81 11.45 13.33
N GLU A 352 -28.55 10.21 12.91
CA GLU A 352 -27.81 9.88 11.69
C GLU A 352 -28.26 10.64 10.44
N ILE A 353 -27.31 11.03 9.60
CA ILE A 353 -27.58 11.76 8.35
C ILE A 353 -27.57 10.76 7.19
N PHE A 354 -28.78 10.45 6.68
CA PHE A 354 -29.00 9.48 5.60
C PHE A 354 -29.56 10.12 4.32
N PRO A 355 -29.12 9.73 3.11
CA PRO A 355 -29.75 10.16 1.86
C PRO A 355 -31.21 9.74 1.74
N SER A 356 -32.15 10.69 1.62
CA SER A 356 -33.60 10.40 1.49
C SER A 356 -33.94 9.56 0.26
N ASN A 357 -33.15 9.72 -0.80
CA ASN A 357 -33.04 8.78 -1.90
C ASN A 357 -31.57 8.36 -1.92
N PRO A 358 -31.21 7.14 -1.46
CA PRO A 358 -29.88 6.63 -1.77
C PRO A 358 -29.75 6.75 -3.28
N VAL A 359 -28.69 7.37 -3.79
CA VAL A 359 -28.33 7.14 -5.18
C VAL A 359 -27.99 5.66 -5.17
N PRO A 360 -28.85 4.76 -5.69
CA PRO A 360 -28.42 3.39 -5.88
C PRO A 360 -27.20 3.56 -6.76
N SER A 361 -26.09 2.94 -6.38
CA SER A 361 -24.96 2.87 -7.30
C SER A 361 -25.56 2.54 -8.67
N GLY A 362 -25.26 3.34 -9.70
CA GLY A 362 -25.52 2.86 -11.04
C GLY A 362 -24.85 1.51 -11.11
N THR A 363 -25.66 0.45 -11.16
CA THR A 363 -25.30 -0.98 -11.06
C THR A 363 -23.80 -1.21 -10.76
N ILE A 364 -23.37 -1.26 -9.49
CA ILE A 364 -22.02 -1.77 -9.17
C ILE A 364 -21.93 -3.14 -9.84
N ALA A 365 -21.10 -3.22 -10.88
CA ALA A 365 -21.18 -4.30 -11.84
C ALA A 365 -20.82 -5.62 -11.16
N ARG A 366 -21.83 -6.45 -10.89
CA ARG A 366 -21.62 -7.89 -10.76
C ARG A 366 -21.14 -8.39 -12.12
N ARG A 367 -20.03 -9.13 -12.13
CA ARG A 367 -19.30 -9.60 -13.33
C ARG A 367 -20.18 -9.81 -14.56
N ARG A 368 -19.84 -9.11 -15.64
CA ARG A 368 -19.89 -9.66 -17.00
C ARG A 368 -18.59 -9.28 -17.70
N GLN A 369 -17.85 -10.27 -18.19
CA GLN A 369 -16.67 -10.05 -19.03
C GLN A 369 -17.05 -9.19 -20.23
N LEU A 370 -16.58 -7.96 -20.28
CA LEU A 370 -16.50 -7.14 -21.50
C LEU A 370 -15.23 -6.28 -21.41
N ASN A 371 -14.48 -6.28 -22.51
CA ASN A 371 -13.15 -5.67 -22.65
C ASN A 371 -13.15 -4.18 -22.24
N PRO A 372 -12.08 -3.72 -21.54
CA PRO A 372 -11.97 -2.34 -21.12
C PRO A 372 -11.77 -1.40 -22.32
N ILE A 373 -12.66 -0.43 -22.46
CA ILE A 373 -12.38 0.81 -23.20
C ILE A 373 -11.66 1.72 -22.21
N ARG A 374 -10.36 1.92 -22.40
CA ARG A 374 -9.52 2.85 -21.64
C ARG A 374 -9.75 4.29 -22.14
N GLU A 375 -10.09 5.21 -21.25
CA GLU A 375 -9.82 6.63 -21.44
C GLU A 375 -8.31 6.89 -21.33
N ALA A 376 -7.82 7.87 -22.10
CA ALA A 376 -6.39 8.09 -22.32
C ALA A 376 -5.71 8.73 -21.09
N PRO A 377 -4.59 8.18 -20.61
CA PRO A 377 -3.76 8.80 -19.58
C PRO A 377 -3.03 10.06 -20.09
N GLU A 378 -2.57 10.92 -19.19
CA GLU A 378 -1.71 12.06 -19.52
C GLU A 378 -0.46 11.65 -20.32
N PRO A 379 0.05 12.52 -21.23
CA PRO A 379 1.18 12.18 -22.07
C PRO A 379 2.46 12.05 -21.26
N CYS A 380 3.13 10.89 -21.40
CA CYS A 380 4.41 10.64 -20.77
C CYS A 380 5.52 11.62 -21.23
N PRO A 381 6.56 11.85 -20.40
CA PRO A 381 7.74 12.61 -20.78
C PRO A 381 8.38 12.08 -22.08
N ARG A 382 9.03 12.96 -22.83
CA ARG A 382 9.64 12.62 -24.14
C ARG A 382 10.63 11.45 -23.98
N GLY A 383 10.40 10.36 -24.72
CA GLY A 383 11.19 9.12 -24.64
C GLY A 383 10.62 8.03 -23.72
N TRP A 384 9.47 8.29 -23.08
CA TRP A 384 8.76 7.33 -22.24
C TRP A 384 7.38 7.04 -22.84
N LEU A 385 6.95 5.79 -22.77
CA LEU A 385 5.66 5.30 -23.25
C LEU A 385 4.75 4.98 -22.07
N MET A 386 3.47 5.32 -22.20
CA MET A 386 2.47 5.04 -21.18
C MET A 386 2.06 3.57 -21.27
N CYS A 387 2.36 2.79 -20.23
CA CYS A 387 2.14 1.34 -20.19
C CYS A 387 1.51 0.95 -18.85
N ASN A 388 0.34 0.29 -18.86
CA ASN A 388 -0.39 -0.11 -17.65
C ASN A 388 -0.48 1.00 -16.59
N ASP A 389 -0.87 2.22 -17.00
CA ASP A 389 -1.00 3.40 -16.15
C ASP A 389 0.31 3.91 -15.51
N ARG A 390 1.47 3.48 -16.03
CA ARG A 390 2.79 3.99 -15.62
C ARG A 390 3.65 4.39 -16.82
N CYS A 391 4.33 5.53 -16.71
CA CYS A 391 5.28 5.93 -17.76
C CYS A 391 6.50 5.03 -17.65
N THR A 392 6.80 4.32 -18.73
CA THR A 392 7.90 3.35 -18.81
C THR A 392 8.84 3.75 -19.95
N ASN A 393 10.14 3.72 -19.69
CA ASN A 393 11.14 3.93 -20.73
C ASN A 393 11.34 2.60 -21.47
N THR A 394 10.83 2.52 -22.69
CA THR A 394 10.92 1.31 -23.52
C THR A 394 12.33 1.01 -24.02
N ALA A 395 13.30 1.91 -23.83
CA ALA A 395 14.71 1.60 -24.07
C ALA A 395 15.36 0.82 -22.92
N SER A 396 14.80 0.87 -21.71
CA SER A 396 15.35 0.21 -20.52
C SER A 396 14.47 -0.91 -19.95
N ASP A 397 13.16 -0.87 -20.21
CA ASP A 397 12.20 -1.84 -19.69
C ASP A 397 11.10 -2.13 -20.73
N LEU A 398 11.46 -2.96 -21.71
CA LEU A 398 10.56 -3.43 -22.77
C LEU A 398 9.40 -4.29 -22.22
N GLU A 399 9.60 -4.94 -21.07
CA GLU A 399 8.70 -5.98 -20.55
C GLU A 399 7.59 -5.41 -19.66
N HIS A 400 7.79 -4.23 -19.05
CA HIS A 400 6.75 -3.56 -18.24
C HIS A 400 5.49 -3.20 -19.01
N CYS A 401 5.58 -3.15 -20.35
CA CYS A 401 4.44 -2.87 -21.22
C CYS A 401 3.57 -4.07 -21.55
N GLY A 402 3.83 -5.28 -21.01
CA GLY A 402 3.00 -6.45 -21.30
C GLY A 402 3.41 -7.20 -22.58
N GLY A 403 4.68 -7.08 -22.97
CA GLY A 403 5.24 -7.87 -24.06
C GLY A 403 4.97 -7.28 -25.44
N CYS A 404 4.69 -8.14 -26.44
CA CYS A 404 4.44 -7.70 -27.82
C CYS A 404 2.97 -7.32 -28.07
N ALA A 405 2.67 -6.61 -29.18
CA ALA A 405 1.35 -6.07 -29.52
C ALA A 405 0.15 -7.04 -29.43
N GLY A 406 0.38 -8.35 -29.56
CA GLY A 406 -0.66 -9.39 -29.39
C GLY A 406 -0.94 -9.81 -27.94
N PHE A 407 -0.12 -9.39 -26.98
CA PHE A 407 -0.19 -9.78 -25.56
C PHE A 407 -0.40 -8.59 -24.62
N GLY A 408 -0.70 -7.41 -25.16
CA GLY A 408 -1.00 -6.20 -24.40
C GLY A 408 0.12 -5.17 -24.35
N GLY A 409 1.24 -5.39 -25.06
CA GLY A 409 2.36 -4.45 -25.13
C GLY A 409 2.65 -3.87 -26.51
N ILE A 410 3.90 -3.55 -26.81
CA ILE A 410 4.30 -2.72 -27.96
C ILE A 410 4.57 -3.55 -29.23
N ASP A 411 4.44 -2.95 -30.41
CA ASP A 411 4.84 -3.60 -31.67
C ASP A 411 6.38 -3.69 -31.73
N CYS A 412 6.92 -4.91 -31.61
CA CYS A 412 8.35 -5.17 -31.57
C CYS A 412 9.12 -4.62 -32.79
N THR A 413 8.46 -4.42 -33.93
CA THR A 413 9.09 -3.87 -35.14
C THR A 413 9.30 -2.34 -35.09
N THR A 414 8.74 -1.67 -34.09
CA THR A 414 8.83 -0.20 -33.95
C THR A 414 9.91 0.26 -32.97
N VAL A 415 10.59 -0.68 -32.29
CA VAL A 415 11.42 -0.40 -31.10
C VAL A 415 12.93 -0.38 -31.41
N SER A 416 13.36 -0.94 -32.55
CA SER A 416 14.73 -0.78 -33.06
C SER A 416 14.89 -1.30 -34.51
N ASP A 417 15.97 -0.90 -35.19
CA ASP A 417 16.39 -1.43 -36.49
C ASP A 417 16.98 -2.84 -36.33
N GLY A 418 16.16 -3.87 -36.50
CA GLY A 418 16.56 -5.28 -36.49
C GLY A 418 15.38 -6.23 -36.63
N THR A 419 15.60 -7.46 -37.06
CA THR A 419 14.56 -8.49 -37.12
C THR A 419 14.24 -8.94 -35.70
N ILE A 420 13.24 -8.32 -35.07
CA ILE A 420 12.74 -8.68 -33.74
C ILE A 420 11.44 -9.45 -33.90
N ALA A 421 11.37 -10.65 -33.34
CA ALA A 421 10.19 -11.51 -33.37
C ALA A 421 9.56 -11.62 -31.98
N CYS A 422 8.23 -11.73 -31.94
CA CYS A 422 7.52 -12.03 -30.69
C CYS A 422 7.54 -13.54 -30.42
N ILE A 423 8.24 -13.96 -29.36
CA ILE A 423 8.32 -15.35 -28.94
C ILE A 423 7.74 -15.45 -27.52
N GLN A 424 6.64 -16.21 -27.38
CA GLN A 424 5.95 -16.42 -26.10
C GLN A 424 5.59 -15.11 -25.35
N GLY A 425 5.20 -14.09 -26.10
CA GLY A 425 4.82 -12.79 -25.54
C GLY A 425 5.98 -11.83 -25.31
N LYS A 426 7.24 -12.21 -25.57
CA LYS A 426 8.42 -11.35 -25.39
C LYS A 426 8.99 -10.88 -26.72
N CYS A 427 9.50 -9.64 -26.77
CA CYS A 427 10.24 -9.17 -27.94
C CYS A 427 11.67 -9.73 -27.87
N VAL A 428 12.04 -10.61 -28.80
CA VAL A 428 13.35 -11.25 -28.84
C VAL A 428 14.07 -10.83 -30.11
N VAL A 429 15.32 -10.38 -29.98
CA VAL A 429 16.20 -10.14 -31.14
C VAL A 429 16.53 -11.49 -31.76
N THR A 430 16.09 -11.75 -32.99
CA THR A 430 16.51 -12.93 -33.72
C THR A 430 17.78 -12.58 -34.49
N ASP A 431 18.94 -12.94 -33.94
CA ASP A 431 20.15 -13.02 -34.77
C ASP A 431 19.92 -14.14 -35.80
N GLU A 432 20.01 -13.84 -37.10
CA GLU A 432 19.99 -14.83 -38.19
C GLU A 432 21.27 -15.69 -38.23
N SER A 433 21.87 -15.96 -37.08
CA SER A 433 23.02 -16.85 -36.94
C SER A 433 22.94 -17.56 -35.61
N TYR A 434 22.16 -18.65 -35.56
CA TYR A 434 22.56 -19.98 -35.05
C TYR A 434 21.45 -21.01 -35.24
#